data_AF-A0A2E3W1Y2-F1
#
_entry.id   AF-A0A2E3W1Y2-F1
#
_cell.length_a   1.000
_cell.length_b   1.000
_cell.length_c   1.000
_cell.angle_alpha   90.00
_cell.angle_beta   90.00
_cell.angle_gamma   90.00
#
_symmetry.space_group_name_H-M   'P 1'
#
loop_
_entity.id
_entity.type
_entity.pdbx_description
1 polymer ?
#
loop_
_entity_poly.entity_id
_entity_poly.type
_entity_poly.pdbx_seq_one_letter_code
_entity_poly.pdbx_strand_id
1 'polypeptide(L)'
;MKKVVSLAEKREEIYFKRKEGEFKSYLGKLKIGELRHEANYIIERMKDENLDDEFLLKGAMLMEELANRVNEQSMSEQISTFADNLKSKVDDSPLLH
;
A
#
# COMPACT_ATOMS: atom_id res chain seq x y z
N MET A 1 7.76 -1.72 36.82
CA MET A 1 8.63 -2.87 36.48
C MET A 1 9.36 -2.56 35.19
N LYS A 2 10.71 -2.55 35.16
CA LYS A 2 11.47 -2.37 33.91
C LYS A 2 11.35 -3.67 33.11
N LYS A 3 10.77 -3.60 31.91
CA LYS A 3 10.68 -4.73 30.97
C LYS A 3 12.11 -5.04 30.51
N VAL A 4 12.71 -6.10 31.06
CA VAL A 4 14.05 -6.56 30.65
C VAL A 4 13.86 -7.27 29.33
N VAL A 5 14.07 -6.54 28.23
CA VAL A 5 14.05 -7.11 26.88
C VAL A 5 15.38 -7.82 26.67
N SER A 6 15.34 -9.08 26.26
CA SER A 6 16.54 -9.85 25.96
C SER A 6 17.29 -9.24 24.76
N LEU A 7 18.60 -9.42 24.72
CA LEU A 7 19.40 -8.98 23.57
C LEU A 7 18.97 -9.68 22.27
N ALA A 8 18.38 -10.88 22.35
CA ALA A 8 17.87 -11.62 21.21
C ALA A 8 16.62 -10.95 20.61
N GLU A 9 15.60 -10.68 21.44
CA GLU A 9 14.38 -9.97 21.02
C GLU A 9 14.70 -8.62 20.39
N LYS A 10 15.69 -7.90 20.95
CA LYS A 10 16.09 -6.60 20.40
C LYS A 10 16.79 -6.71 19.04
N ARG A 11 17.55 -7.79 18.80
CA ARG A 11 18.17 -8.05 17.49
C ARG A 11 17.13 -8.41 16.44
N GLU A 12 16.14 -9.19 16.83
CA GLU A 12 15.02 -9.58 15.98
C GLU A 12 14.14 -8.37 15.61
N GLU A 13 13.84 -7.50 16.57
CA GLU A 13 13.12 -6.24 16.30
C GLU A 13 13.86 -5.36 15.28
N ILE A 14 15.18 -5.21 15.45
CA ILE A 14 16.01 -4.43 14.50
C ILE A 14 16.02 -5.08 13.12
N TYR A 15 16.07 -6.41 13.05
CA TYR A 15 16.02 -7.16 11.80
C TYR A 15 14.73 -6.87 11.04
N PHE A 16 13.57 -7.03 11.69
CA PHE A 16 12.27 -6.81 11.05
C PHE A 16 12.06 -5.36 10.64
N LYS A 17 12.46 -4.37 11.47
CA LYS A 17 12.41 -2.95 11.09
C LYS A 17 13.24 -2.64 9.84
N ARG A 18 14.42 -3.24 9.72
CA ARG A 18 15.24 -3.08 8.52
C ARG A 18 14.55 -3.72 7.30
N LYS A 19 14.00 -4.93 7.47
CA LYS A 19 13.26 -5.62 6.41
C LYS A 19 12.04 -4.83 5.95
N GLU A 20 11.30 -4.26 6.88
CA GLU A 20 10.17 -3.37 6.60
C GLU A 20 10.61 -2.19 5.72
N GLY A 21 11.69 -1.50 6.09
CA GLY A 21 12.22 -0.41 5.26
C GLY A 21 12.65 -0.84 3.85
N GLU A 22 13.34 -1.98 3.73
CA GLU A 22 13.73 -2.56 2.44
C GLU A 22 12.51 -2.89 1.57
N PHE A 23 11.49 -3.52 2.15
CA PHE A 23 10.26 -3.89 1.46
C PHE A 23 9.42 -2.69 1.05
N LYS A 24 9.27 -1.69 1.93
CA LYS A 24 8.52 -0.47 1.61
C LYS A 24 9.15 0.26 0.43
N SER A 25 10.48 0.34 0.39
CA SER A 25 11.20 0.95 -0.75
C SER A 25 10.99 0.18 -2.06
N TYR A 26 10.93 -1.16 -1.99
CA TYR A 26 10.64 -2.00 -3.15
C TYR A 26 9.21 -1.81 -3.65
N LEU A 27 8.21 -1.95 -2.77
CA LEU A 27 6.79 -1.79 -3.10
C LEU A 27 6.48 -0.41 -3.67
N GLY A 28 7.10 0.63 -3.11
CA GLY A 28 6.99 2.00 -3.60
C GLY A 28 7.32 2.18 -5.09
N LYS A 29 8.19 1.32 -5.66
CA LYS A 29 8.62 1.39 -7.06
C LYS A 29 7.72 0.63 -8.03
N LEU A 30 6.88 -0.28 -7.54
CA LEU A 30 6.03 -1.11 -8.37
C LEU A 30 4.83 -0.31 -8.92
N LYS A 31 4.35 -0.66 -10.11
CA LYS A 31 3.08 -0.17 -10.66
C LYS A 31 1.91 -0.93 -10.04
N ILE A 32 0.70 -0.36 -10.14
CA ILE A 32 -0.51 -0.96 -9.56
C ILE A 32 -0.79 -2.38 -10.09
N GLY A 33 -0.49 -2.65 -11.36
CA GLY A 33 -0.64 -4.00 -11.95
C GLY A 33 0.35 -5.02 -11.37
N GLU A 34 1.58 -4.59 -11.10
CA GLU A 34 2.62 -5.43 -10.49
C GLU A 34 2.29 -5.72 -9.02
N LEU A 35 1.84 -4.70 -8.27
CA LEU A 35 1.37 -4.87 -6.90
C LEU A 35 0.20 -5.87 -6.81
N ARG A 36 -0.77 -5.79 -7.73
CA ARG A 36 -1.88 -6.75 -7.79
C ARG A 36 -1.40 -8.18 -8.08
N HIS A 37 -0.40 -8.34 -8.95
CA HIS A 37 0.17 -9.65 -9.25
C HIS A 37 0.84 -10.27 -8.02
N GLU A 38 1.70 -9.51 -7.33
CA GLU A 38 2.33 -9.94 -6.08
C GLU A 38 1.28 -10.29 -5.01
N ALA A 39 0.20 -9.52 -4.93
CA ALA A 39 -0.85 -9.77 -3.92
C ALA A 39 -1.60 -11.06 -4.19
N ASN A 40 -1.88 -11.38 -5.45
CA ASN A 40 -2.47 -12.66 -5.81
C ASN A 40 -1.56 -13.82 -5.42
N TYR A 41 -0.26 -13.71 -5.69
CA TYR A 41 0.71 -14.72 -5.27
C TYR A 41 0.73 -14.92 -3.74
N ILE A 42 0.73 -13.83 -2.97
CA ILE A 42 0.67 -13.91 -1.50
C ILE A 42 -0.64 -14.55 -1.03
N ILE A 43 -1.79 -14.17 -1.60
CA ILE A 43 -3.09 -14.76 -1.24
C ILE A 43 -3.14 -16.27 -1.52
N GLU A 44 -2.54 -16.71 -2.63
CA GLU A 44 -2.45 -18.14 -2.95
C GLU A 44 -1.56 -18.89 -1.96
N ARG A 45 -0.40 -18.33 -1.65
CA ARG A 45 0.57 -18.84 -0.67
C ARG A 45 0.07 -18.83 0.77
N MET A 46 -0.83 -17.91 1.13
CA MET A 46 -1.43 -17.83 2.47
C MET A 46 -2.23 -19.09 2.86
N LYS A 47 -2.50 -19.99 1.91
CA LYS A 47 -3.14 -21.29 2.15
C LYS A 47 -2.17 -22.35 2.67
N ASP A 48 -0.86 -22.09 2.64
CA ASP A 48 0.16 -23.00 3.15
C ASP A 48 0.19 -22.98 4.69
N GLU A 49 0.40 -24.13 5.34
CA GLU A 49 0.39 -24.23 6.81
C GLU A 49 1.66 -23.70 7.50
N ASN A 50 2.77 -23.55 6.76
CA ASN A 50 4.07 -23.14 7.30
C ASN A 50 4.60 -21.90 6.58
N LEU A 51 4.14 -20.73 7.03
CA LEU A 51 4.62 -19.44 6.56
C LEU A 51 5.54 -18.83 7.61
N ASP A 52 6.71 -18.37 7.18
CA ASP A 52 7.63 -17.66 8.05
C ASP A 52 7.18 -16.21 8.33
N ASP A 53 7.63 -15.66 9.45
CA ASP A 53 7.26 -14.31 9.90
C ASP A 53 7.66 -13.22 8.90
N GLU A 54 8.74 -13.44 8.13
CA GLU A 54 9.16 -12.51 7.10
C GLU A 54 8.16 -12.49 5.94
N PHE A 55 7.64 -13.65 5.53
CA PHE A 55 6.61 -13.76 4.51
C PHE A 55 5.30 -13.09 4.96
N LEU A 56 4.88 -13.31 6.21
CA LEU A 56 3.70 -12.65 6.77
C LEU A 56 3.86 -11.12 6.80
N LEU A 57 5.04 -10.63 7.19
CA LEU A 57 5.36 -9.19 7.15
C LEU A 57 5.26 -8.63 5.73
N LYS A 58 5.83 -9.33 4.74
CA LYS A 58 5.74 -8.91 3.31
C LYS A 58 4.30 -8.82 2.85
N GLY A 59 3.47 -9.81 3.21
CA GLY A 59 2.05 -9.82 2.89
C GLY A 59 1.31 -8.62 3.47
N ALA A 60 1.51 -8.34 4.76
CA ALA A 60 0.89 -7.20 5.41
C ALA A 60 1.26 -5.87 4.72
N MET A 61 2.54 -5.65 4.45
CA MET A 61 3.03 -4.42 3.82
C MET A 61 2.54 -4.24 2.38
N LEU A 62 2.48 -5.32 1.61
CA LEU A 62 1.97 -5.28 0.24
C LEU A 62 0.49 -4.90 0.20
N MET A 63 -0.32 -5.49 1.09
CA MET A 63 -1.75 -5.19 1.17
C MET A 63 -2.00 -3.75 1.62
N GLU A 64 -1.20 -3.24 2.56
CA GLU A 64 -1.25 -1.84 2.99
C GLU A 64 -0.93 -0.88 1.82
N GLU A 65 0.16 -1.12 1.08
CA GLU A 65 0.54 -0.29 -0.08
C GLU A 65 -0.55 -0.31 -1.17
N LEU A 66 -1.12 -1.48 -1.45
CA LEU A 66 -2.23 -1.61 -2.40
C LEU A 66 -3.46 -0.81 -1.97
N ALA A 67 -3.85 -0.90 -0.69
CA ALA A 67 -4.99 -0.17 -0.16
C ALA A 67 -4.78 1.35 -0.28
N ASN A 68 -3.58 1.84 0.05
CA ASN A 68 -3.24 3.25 -0.08
C ASN A 68 -3.37 3.76 -1.51
N ARG A 69 -2.83 3.02 -2.49
CA ARG A 69 -2.87 3.43 -3.90
C ARG A 69 -4.24 3.32 -4.54
N VAL A 70 -5.01 2.29 -4.20
CA VAL A 70 -6.39 2.18 -4.67
C VAL A 70 -7.23 3.35 -4.15
N ASN A 71 -7.00 3.76 -2.89
CA ASN A 71 -7.67 4.92 -2.32
C ASN A 71 -7.26 6.23 -3.02
N GLU A 72 -5.96 6.44 -3.26
CA GLU A 72 -5.45 7.60 -4.01
C GLU A 72 -6.01 7.67 -5.45
N GLN A 73 -6.05 6.53 -6.15
CA GLN A 73 -6.56 6.47 -7.51
C GLN A 73 -8.07 6.73 -7.56
N SER A 74 -8.85 6.13 -6.65
CA SER A 74 -10.29 6.40 -6.51
C SER A 74 -10.56 7.87 -6.20
N MET A 75 -9.74 8.50 -5.36
CA MET A 75 -9.85 9.92 -5.04
C MET A 75 -9.50 10.80 -6.25
N SER A 76 -8.45 10.43 -7.00
CA SER A 76 -8.04 11.16 -8.20
C SER A 76 -9.12 11.13 -9.29
N GLU A 77 -9.79 10.01 -9.50
CA GLU A 77 -10.90 9.87 -10.46
C GLU A 77 -12.10 10.75 -10.05
N GLN A 78 -12.42 10.80 -8.75
CA GLN A 78 -13.46 11.68 -8.22
C GLN A 78 -13.12 13.16 -8.40
N ILE A 79 -11.86 13.56 -8.14
CA ILE A 79 -11.40 14.94 -8.33
C ILE A 79 -11.44 15.34 -9.81
N SER A 80 -11.03 14.46 -10.73
CA SER A 80 -11.10 14.74 -12.17
C SER A 80 -12.54 14.94 -12.62
N THR A 81 -13.44 14.04 -12.23
CA THR A 81 -14.87 14.13 -12.54
C THR A 81 -15.48 15.42 -11.98
N PHE A 82 -15.11 15.79 -10.75
CA PHE A 82 -15.54 17.03 -10.14
C PHE A 82 -15.02 18.26 -10.89
N ALA A 83 -13.74 18.26 -11.29
CA ALA A 83 -13.14 19.35 -12.06
C ALA A 83 -13.80 19.53 -13.44
N ASP A 84 -14.15 18.44 -14.13
CA ASP A 84 -14.85 18.51 -15.42
C ASP A 84 -16.27 19.06 -15.27
N ASN A 85 -16.98 18.67 -14.21
CA ASN A 85 -18.28 19.25 -13.87
C ASN A 85 -18.20 20.75 -13.50
N LEU A 86 -17.10 21.20 -12.91
CA LEU A 86 -16.89 22.62 -12.64
C LEU A 86 -16.66 23.39 -13.95
N LYS A 87 -15.85 22.86 -14.87
CA LYS A 87 -15.60 23.48 -16.17
C LYS A 87 -16.87 23.56 -17.00
N SER A 88 -17.66 22.49 -17.07
CA SER A 88 -18.90 22.47 -17.84
C SER A 88 -19.91 23.52 -17.37
N LYS A 89 -19.97 23.79 -16.06
CA LYS A 89 -20.80 24.87 -15.50
C LYS A 89 -20.33 26.28 -15.86
N VAL A 90 -19.03 26.44 -16.12
CA VAL A 90 -18.47 27.70 -16.62
C VAL A 90 -18.77 27.84 -18.10
N ASP A 91 -18.62 26.77 -18.89
CA ASP A 91 -18.90 26.77 -20.33
C ASP A 91 -20.40 26.96 -20.63
N ASP A 92 -21.30 26.37 -19.83
CA ASP A 92 -22.75 26.58 -19.93
C ASP A 92 -23.22 27.93 -19.37
N SER A 93 -22.29 28.81 -18.94
CA SER A 93 -22.65 30.13 -18.42
C SER A 93 -23.11 31.04 -19.58
N PRO A 94 -24.37 31.51 -19.59
CA PRO A 94 -24.91 32.37 -20.65
C PRO A 94 -24.29 33.78 -20.67
N LEU A 95 -23.32 34.06 -19.80
CA LEU A 95 -22.53 35.30 -19.79
C LEU A 95 -21.26 35.21 -20.68
N LEU A 96 -20.92 34.03 -21.19
CA LEU A 96 -19.74 33.78 -22.02
C LEU A 96 -20.06 33.48 -23.50
N HIS A 97 -21.34 33.46 -23.89
CA HIS A 97 -21.83 33.28 -25.26
C HIS A 97 -22.56 34.51 -25.79
#